data_AF-A0A8B9A9N7-F1
#
_entry.id   AF-A0A8B9A9N7-F1
#
_cell.length_a   1.000
_cell.length_b   1.000
_cell.length_c   1.000
_cell.angle_alpha   90.00
_cell.angle_beta   90.00
_cell.angle_gamma   90.00
#
_symmetry.space_group_name_H-M   'P 1'
#
loop_
_entity.id
_entity.type
_entity.pdbx_description
1 polymer ?
#
loop_
_entity_poly.entity_id
_entity_poly.type
_entity_poly.pdbx_seq_one_letter_code
_entity_poly.pdbx_strand_id
1 'polypeptide(L)'
;MEIDRPGCMNSFVDQGSVESHRYFLARRTVLEMLRDRGYSVPAEEINLTLDGFRSDYGESPNLKRLSLSYSLPSPPYNKITELLVNITKHVLKPRHDVLTEEEKQKLLKKYNVEDSQLPRMLETDAVARYYGLQKGQVVKVTYDGELTRSHVTYRCIM
;
A
#
# COMPACT_ATOMS: atom_id res chain seq x y z
N MET A 1 25.47 54.59 -20.94
CA MET A 1 25.71 53.16 -20.65
C MET A 1 26.18 53.07 -19.22
N GLU A 2 25.25 52.88 -18.29
CA GLU A 2 25.61 52.52 -16.91
C GLU A 2 26.07 51.07 -16.94
N ILE A 3 27.32 50.85 -16.50
CA ILE A 3 27.88 49.52 -16.34
C ILE A 3 27.31 48.99 -15.02
N ASP A 4 26.35 48.08 -15.15
CA ASP A 4 25.78 47.31 -14.04
C ASP A 4 26.92 46.54 -13.35
N ARG A 5 27.30 46.97 -12.14
CA ARG A 5 28.37 46.31 -11.40
C ARG A 5 27.81 45.01 -10.84
N PRO A 6 28.43 43.84 -11.09
CA PRO A 6 27.98 42.61 -10.48
C PRO A 6 28.06 42.77 -8.96
N GLY A 7 26.91 42.59 -8.29
CA GLY A 7 26.80 42.65 -6.84
C GLY A 7 27.87 41.77 -6.19
N CYS A 8 28.54 42.31 -5.17
CA CYS A 8 29.57 41.61 -4.42
C CYS A 8 28.99 40.31 -3.79
N MET A 9 29.80 39.25 -3.69
CA MET A 9 29.40 37.92 -3.18
C MET A 9 28.67 37.95 -1.82
N ASN A 10 28.80 39.04 -1.06
CA ASN A 10 28.10 39.28 0.20
C ASN A 10 26.57 39.38 0.08
N SER A 11 26.00 39.65 -1.09
CA SER A 11 24.54 39.69 -1.29
C SER A 11 23.90 38.29 -1.36
N PHE A 12 24.71 37.25 -1.55
CA PHE A 12 24.25 35.84 -1.55
C PHE A 12 24.45 35.17 -0.19
N VAL A 13 25.08 35.86 0.75
CA VAL A 13 25.31 35.34 2.10
C VAL A 13 24.03 35.54 2.90
N ASP A 14 23.40 34.42 3.22
CA ASP A 14 22.26 34.35 4.12
C ASP A 14 22.61 35.01 5.48
N GLN A 15 21.88 36.05 5.86
CA GLN A 15 22.09 36.78 7.11
C GLN A 15 21.34 36.20 8.31
N GLY A 16 20.51 35.17 8.11
CA GLY A 16 19.77 34.55 9.19
C GLY A 16 20.54 33.44 9.91
N SER A 17 19.83 32.74 10.78
CA SER A 17 20.39 31.66 11.59
C SER A 17 20.79 30.45 10.74
N VAL A 18 22.03 29.98 10.93
CA VAL A 18 22.55 28.75 10.30
C VAL A 18 21.67 27.54 10.62
N GLU A 19 21.05 27.52 11.81
CA GLU A 19 20.18 26.44 12.24
C GLU A 19 18.86 26.42 11.44
N SER A 20 18.24 27.57 11.22
CA SER A 20 17.04 27.68 10.36
C SER A 20 17.31 27.18 8.95
N HIS A 21 18.49 27.50 8.41
CA HIS A 21 18.92 27.06 7.08
C HIS A 21 19.07 25.53 7.00
N ARG A 22 19.66 24.91 8.02
CA ARG A 22 19.79 23.45 8.10
C ARG A 22 18.43 22.75 8.17
N TYR A 23 17.51 23.25 9.01
CA TYR A 23 16.17 22.68 9.10
C TYR A 23 15.38 22.86 7.80
N PHE A 24 15.51 24.01 7.14
CA PHE A 24 14.90 24.24 5.83
C PHE A 24 15.35 23.20 4.80
N LEU A 25 16.66 22.99 4.66
CA LEU A 25 17.21 22.00 3.74
C LEU A 25 16.76 20.58 4.10
N ALA A 26 16.86 20.20 5.38
CA ALA A 26 16.43 18.89 5.85
C ALA A 26 14.93 18.65 5.59
N ARG A 27 14.10 19.65 5.86
CA ARG A 27 12.65 19.60 5.61
C ARG A 27 12.37 19.42 4.12
N ARG A 28 13.02 20.19 3.24
CA ARG A 28 12.84 20.07 1.79
C ARG A 28 13.20 18.66 1.29
N THR A 29 14.34 18.13 1.71
CA THR A 29 14.74 16.76 1.37
C THR A 29 13.72 15.74 1.84
N VAL A 30 13.19 15.87 3.06
CA VAL A 30 12.16 14.96 3.58
C VAL A 30 10.87 15.04 2.76
N LEU A 31 10.43 16.24 2.37
CA LEU A 31 9.25 16.44 1.53
C LEU A 31 9.44 15.84 0.13
N GLU A 32 10.61 16.01 -0.47
CA GLU A 32 10.99 15.37 -1.74
C GLU A 32 10.93 13.84 -1.63
N MET A 33 11.54 13.27 -0.56
CA MET A 33 11.51 11.82 -0.31
C MET A 33 10.09 11.27 -0.10
N LEU A 34 9.21 12.03 0.56
CA LEU A 34 7.82 11.64 0.76
C LEU A 34 7.05 11.64 -0.56
N ARG A 35 7.25 12.65 -1.40
CA ARG A 35 6.66 12.70 -2.75
C ARG A 35 7.11 11.52 -3.60
N ASP A 36 8.41 11.22 -3.62
CA ASP A 36 8.97 10.12 -4.43
C ASP A 36 8.46 8.74 -3.99
N ARG A 37 8.09 8.60 -2.71
CA ARG A 37 7.41 7.41 -2.16
C ARG A 37 5.91 7.35 -2.45
N GLY A 38 5.36 8.36 -3.12
CA GLY A 38 3.95 8.41 -3.52
C GLY A 38 3.02 9.04 -2.50
N TYR A 39 3.51 9.74 -1.47
CA TYR A 39 2.66 10.51 -0.56
C TYR A 39 2.13 11.78 -1.24
N SER A 40 0.94 12.23 -0.83
CA SER A 40 0.31 13.44 -1.39
C SER A 40 0.90 14.72 -0.79
N VAL A 41 2.11 15.08 -1.22
CA VAL A 41 2.81 16.30 -0.79
C VAL A 41 2.55 17.44 -1.79
N PRO A 42 1.99 18.60 -1.37
CA PRO A 42 1.81 19.75 -2.25
C PRO A 42 3.15 20.31 -2.76
N ALA A 43 3.20 20.68 -4.04
CA ALA A 43 4.40 21.27 -4.64
C ALA A 43 4.76 22.64 -4.02
N GLU A 44 3.75 23.35 -3.50
CA GLU A 44 3.90 24.64 -2.80
C GLU A 44 4.80 24.51 -1.57
N GLU A 45 4.70 23.40 -0.82
CA GLU A 45 5.53 23.18 0.36
C GLU A 45 6.99 22.85 0.03
N ILE A 46 7.21 22.16 -1.10
CA ILE A 46 8.56 21.80 -1.58
C ILE A 46 9.27 23.04 -2.13
N ASN A 47 8.52 23.92 -2.80
CA ASN A 47 9.02 25.13 -3.44
C ASN A 47 9.05 26.34 -2.49
N LEU A 48 8.80 26.14 -1.19
CA LEU A 48 8.89 27.19 -0.19
C LEU A 48 10.29 27.81 -0.18
N THR A 49 10.37 29.14 -0.16
CA THR A 49 11.65 29.84 -0.06
C THR A 49 12.17 29.82 1.38
N LEU A 50 13.47 30.01 1.57
CA LEU A 50 14.07 30.10 2.91
C LEU A 50 13.45 31.25 3.73
N ASP A 51 13.17 32.39 3.09
CA ASP A 51 12.52 33.54 3.73
C ASP A 51 11.08 33.24 4.14
N GLY A 52 10.34 32.47 3.34
CA GLY A 52 9.01 31.97 3.69
C GLY A 52 9.08 31.03 4.90
N PHE A 53 10.03 30.10 4.90
CA PHE A 53 10.26 29.20 6.03
C PHE A 53 10.55 29.95 7.33
N ARG A 54 11.37 31.00 7.28
CA ARG A 54 11.65 31.84 8.45
C ARG A 54 10.46 32.66 8.91
N SER A 55 9.62 33.09 7.98
CA SER A 55 8.38 33.81 8.31
C SER A 55 7.42 32.91 9.09
N ASP A 56 7.34 31.62 8.74
CA ASP A 56 6.43 30.66 9.36
C ASP A 56 6.97 30.07 10.68
N TYR A 57 8.25 29.71 10.71
CA TYR A 57 8.88 28.95 11.81
C TYR A 57 9.88 29.75 12.64
N GLY A 58 10.30 30.94 12.19
CA GLY A 58 11.28 31.80 12.85
C GLY A 58 12.74 31.42 12.60
N GLU A 59 13.65 32.24 13.11
CA GLU A 59 15.11 32.04 13.03
C GLU A 59 15.62 30.86 13.88
N SER A 60 14.86 30.48 14.92
CA SER A 60 15.15 29.33 15.79
C SER A 60 13.90 28.46 15.91
N PRO A 61 13.68 27.56 14.95
CA PRO A 61 12.42 26.83 14.85
C PRO A 61 12.29 25.78 15.96
N ASN A 62 11.10 25.70 16.55
CA ASN A 62 10.81 24.66 17.55
C ASN A 62 10.56 23.31 16.85
N LEU A 63 11.30 22.28 17.24
CA LEU A 63 11.21 20.93 16.66
C LEU A 63 9.78 20.36 16.63
N LYS A 64 8.96 20.62 17.65
CA LYS A 64 7.58 20.11 17.69
C LYS A 64 6.70 20.73 16.61
N ARG A 65 6.99 21.98 16.24
CA ARG A 65 6.24 22.73 15.22
C ARG A 65 6.65 22.34 13.80
N LEU A 66 7.84 21.75 13.63
CA LEU A 66 8.33 21.22 12.36
C LEU A 66 7.80 19.82 12.01
N SER A 67 6.92 19.24 12.85
CA SER A 67 6.37 17.91 12.55
C SER A 67 5.52 17.95 11.28
N LEU A 68 5.67 16.93 10.45
CA LEU A 68 4.96 16.79 9.17
C LEU A 68 4.04 15.56 9.20
N SER A 69 2.85 15.70 8.63
CA SER A 69 1.93 14.59 8.40
C SER A 69 1.38 14.66 6.98
N TYR A 70 1.53 13.57 6.23
CA TYR A 70 0.98 13.44 4.87
C TYR A 70 0.25 12.12 4.74
N SER A 71 -0.88 12.15 4.05
CA SER A 71 -1.59 10.93 3.67
C SER A 71 -0.85 10.27 2.50
N LEU A 72 -0.66 8.95 2.63
CA LEU A 72 -0.43 8.13 1.46
C LEU A 72 -1.79 8.00 0.77
N PRO A 73 -1.96 8.46 -0.48
CA PRO A 73 -3.12 8.09 -1.28
C PRO A 73 -3.22 6.57 -1.21
N SER A 74 -4.41 6.04 -0.94
CA SER A 74 -4.61 4.59 -1.04
C SER A 74 -4.01 4.15 -2.38
N PRO A 75 -3.21 3.06 -2.42
CA PRO A 75 -2.70 2.56 -3.69
C PRO A 75 -3.86 2.47 -4.69
N PRO A 76 -3.61 2.66 -5.99
CA PRO A 76 -4.64 2.77 -7.01
C PRO A 76 -5.39 1.46 -7.28
N TYR A 77 -5.59 0.59 -6.28
CA TYR A 77 -6.67 -0.39 -6.32
C TYR A 77 -8.00 0.37 -6.15
N ASN A 78 -8.48 0.96 -7.23
CA ASN A 78 -9.92 1.05 -7.37
C ASN A 78 -10.41 -0.40 -7.30
N LYS A 79 -11.08 -0.84 -6.23
CA LYS A 79 -11.65 -2.21 -6.16
C LYS A 79 -12.46 -2.54 -7.42
N ILE A 80 -12.99 -1.51 -8.07
CA ILE A 80 -13.64 -1.55 -9.39
C ILE A 80 -12.78 -2.23 -10.47
N THR A 81 -11.46 -1.99 -10.53
CA THR A 81 -10.59 -2.62 -11.56
C THR A 81 -10.51 -4.14 -11.38
N GLU A 82 -10.58 -4.64 -10.15
CA GLU A 82 -10.61 -6.09 -9.89
C GLU A 82 -11.94 -6.72 -10.31
N LEU A 83 -13.02 -5.93 -10.38
CA LEU A 83 -14.35 -6.37 -10.78
C LEU A 83 -14.59 -6.31 -12.29
N LEU A 84 -13.64 -5.78 -13.08
CA LEU A 84 -13.76 -5.67 -14.55
C LEU A 84 -13.92 -7.03 -15.24
N VAL A 85 -13.32 -8.08 -14.66
CA VAL A 85 -13.35 -9.43 -15.21
C VAL A 85 -13.83 -10.40 -14.13
N ASN A 86 -14.81 -11.23 -14.48
CA ASN A 86 -15.24 -12.29 -13.59
C ASN A 86 -14.20 -13.43 -13.59
N ILE A 87 -13.39 -13.50 -12.53
CA ILE A 87 -12.38 -14.54 -12.31
C ILE A 87 -12.99 -15.97 -12.34
N THR A 88 -14.27 -16.12 -11.96
CA THR A 88 -14.99 -17.40 -12.01
C THR A 88 -15.45 -17.76 -13.42
N LYS A 89 -15.04 -17.06 -14.47
CA LYS A 89 -15.30 -17.44 -15.87
C LYS A 89 -14.03 -17.76 -16.65
N HIS A 90 -12.86 -17.66 -16.02
CA HIS A 90 -11.60 -18.01 -16.66
C HIS A 90 -11.57 -19.49 -17.11
N VAL A 91 -10.89 -19.75 -18.23
CA VAL A 91 -10.83 -21.08 -18.87
C VAL A 91 -10.05 -22.07 -18.00
N LEU A 92 -8.93 -21.64 -17.42
CA LEU A 92 -8.06 -22.49 -16.61
C LEU A 92 -8.46 -22.57 -15.13
N LYS A 93 -9.61 -22.01 -14.74
CA LYS A 93 -10.01 -22.07 -13.32
C LYS A 93 -10.58 -23.46 -13.00
N PRO A 94 -10.31 -23.99 -11.81
CA PRO A 94 -11.07 -25.12 -11.29
C PRO A 94 -12.44 -24.67 -10.74
N ARG A 95 -13.33 -25.64 -10.51
CA ARG A 95 -14.62 -25.39 -9.85
C ARG A 95 -14.43 -25.33 -8.34
N HIS A 96 -15.01 -24.31 -7.71
CA HIS A 96 -14.90 -24.07 -6.27
C HIS A 96 -16.29 -24.16 -5.62
N ASP A 97 -16.46 -25.09 -4.69
CA ASP A 97 -17.69 -25.27 -3.91
C ASP A 97 -17.38 -25.00 -2.43
N VAL A 98 -18.12 -24.09 -1.81
CA VAL A 98 -17.97 -23.80 -0.37
C VAL A 98 -18.68 -24.88 0.43
N LEU A 99 -17.98 -25.52 1.36
CA LEU A 99 -18.56 -26.56 2.20
C LEU A 99 -19.30 -25.95 3.38
N THR A 100 -20.44 -26.55 3.72
CA THR A 100 -21.15 -26.27 4.97
C THR A 100 -20.40 -26.89 6.16
N GLU A 101 -20.71 -26.43 7.37
CA GLU A 101 -20.08 -26.94 8.60
C GLU A 101 -20.33 -28.45 8.79
N GLU A 102 -21.52 -28.92 8.42
CA GLU A 102 -21.85 -30.36 8.47
C GLU A 102 -20.99 -31.17 7.49
N GLU A 103 -20.81 -30.68 6.27
CA GLU A 103 -19.98 -31.34 5.25
C GLU A 103 -18.50 -31.30 5.62
N LYS A 104 -18.04 -30.19 6.20
CA LYS A 104 -16.71 -30.05 6.77
C LYS A 104 -16.48 -31.11 7.85
N GLN A 105 -17.38 -31.24 8.83
CA GLN A 105 -17.25 -32.26 9.88
C GLN A 105 -17.28 -33.68 9.32
N LYS A 106 -18.13 -33.97 8.33
CA LYS A 106 -18.15 -35.26 7.62
C LYS A 106 -16.81 -35.53 6.93
N LEU A 107 -16.21 -34.52 6.32
CA LEU A 107 -14.92 -34.61 5.65
C LEU A 107 -13.78 -34.89 6.62
N LEU A 108 -13.69 -34.14 7.72
CA LEU A 108 -12.68 -34.32 8.75
C LEU A 108 -12.74 -35.73 9.33
N LYS A 109 -13.96 -36.22 9.63
CA LYS A 109 -14.19 -37.60 10.09
C LYS A 109 -13.81 -38.64 9.04
N LYS A 110 -14.15 -38.41 7.76
CA LYS A 110 -13.88 -39.37 6.68
C LYS A 110 -12.40 -39.61 6.46
N TYR A 111 -11.59 -38.56 6.52
CA TYR A 111 -10.14 -38.64 6.31
C TYR A 111 -9.33 -38.71 7.61
N ASN A 112 -10.00 -38.60 8.76
CA ASN A 112 -9.38 -38.55 10.09
C ASN A 112 -8.26 -37.48 10.16
N VAL A 113 -8.62 -36.25 9.76
CA VAL A 113 -7.72 -35.09 9.70
C VAL A 113 -8.28 -33.92 10.49
N GLU A 114 -7.39 -33.06 10.96
CA GLU A 114 -7.69 -31.79 11.63
C GLU A 114 -7.64 -30.61 10.64
N ASP A 115 -8.33 -29.52 10.97
CA ASP A 115 -8.39 -28.29 10.13
C ASP A 115 -6.99 -27.75 9.77
N SER A 116 -6.03 -27.88 10.69
CA SER A 116 -4.66 -27.40 10.53
C SER A 116 -3.83 -28.17 9.50
N GLN A 117 -4.25 -29.41 9.21
CA GLN A 117 -3.58 -30.33 8.29
C GLN A 117 -4.06 -30.17 6.85
N LEU A 118 -5.19 -29.48 6.64
CA LEU A 118 -5.67 -29.18 5.30
C LEU A 118 -4.76 -28.15 4.62
N PRO A 119 -4.53 -28.28 3.30
CA PRO A 119 -3.85 -27.25 2.52
C PRO A 119 -4.51 -25.88 2.70
N ARG A 120 -3.69 -24.84 2.85
CA ARG A 120 -4.16 -23.51 3.22
C ARG A 120 -4.42 -22.63 2.00
N MET A 121 -5.42 -21.76 2.11
CA MET A 121 -5.73 -20.69 1.16
C MET A 121 -5.83 -19.37 1.94
N LEU A 122 -5.28 -18.29 1.39
CA LEU A 122 -5.25 -16.99 2.04
C LEU A 122 -6.62 -16.30 1.94
N GLU A 123 -7.02 -15.57 2.98
CA GLU A 123 -8.19 -14.67 2.94
C GLU A 123 -8.08 -13.60 1.82
N THR A 124 -6.86 -13.20 1.47
CA THR A 124 -6.60 -12.22 0.40
C THR A 124 -6.69 -12.80 -1.02
N ASP A 125 -6.80 -14.12 -1.16
CA ASP A 125 -6.93 -14.78 -2.46
C ASP A 125 -8.16 -14.25 -3.23
N ALA A 126 -8.04 -14.09 -4.55
CA ALA A 126 -9.10 -13.54 -5.36
C ALA A 126 -10.41 -14.35 -5.26
N VAL A 127 -10.32 -15.68 -5.17
CA VAL A 127 -11.49 -16.56 -5.02
C VAL A 127 -12.09 -16.45 -3.63
N ALA A 128 -11.24 -16.40 -2.59
CA ALA A 128 -11.70 -16.23 -1.21
C ALA A 128 -12.46 -14.91 -1.04
N ARG A 129 -11.93 -13.81 -1.59
CA ARG A 129 -12.58 -12.50 -1.60
C ARG A 129 -13.88 -12.49 -2.40
N TYR A 130 -13.91 -13.17 -3.55
CA TYR A 130 -15.11 -13.23 -4.40
C TYR A 130 -16.30 -13.91 -3.70
N TYR A 131 -16.05 -15.01 -2.99
CA TYR A 131 -17.10 -15.72 -2.23
C TYR A 131 -17.29 -15.18 -0.80
N GLY A 132 -16.46 -14.24 -0.34
CA GLY A 132 -16.53 -13.67 1.00
C GLY A 132 -16.20 -14.67 2.10
N LEU A 133 -15.21 -15.53 1.86
CA LEU A 133 -14.88 -16.61 2.78
C LEU A 133 -14.18 -16.09 4.04
N GLN A 134 -14.54 -16.69 5.17
CA GLN A 134 -13.96 -16.39 6.47
C GLN A 134 -12.99 -17.49 6.92
N LYS A 135 -12.11 -17.12 7.86
CA LYS A 135 -11.12 -18.03 8.46
C LYS A 135 -11.80 -19.29 9.03
N GLY A 136 -11.22 -20.45 8.74
CA GLY A 136 -11.74 -21.75 9.17
C GLY A 136 -12.79 -22.37 8.25
N GLN A 137 -13.24 -21.67 7.20
CA GLN A 137 -14.07 -22.27 6.16
C GLN A 137 -13.23 -23.12 5.21
N VAL A 138 -13.84 -24.17 4.65
CA VAL A 138 -13.19 -25.10 3.74
C VAL A 138 -13.85 -25.03 2.36
N VAL A 139 -13.02 -24.95 1.33
CA VAL A 139 -13.45 -24.95 -0.07
C VAL A 139 -13.04 -26.25 -0.72
N LYS A 140 -13.98 -26.88 -1.41
CA LYS A 140 -13.71 -27.99 -2.31
C LYS A 140 -13.33 -27.45 -3.68
N VAL A 141 -12.15 -27.83 -4.16
CA VAL A 141 -11.62 -27.46 -5.46
C VAL A 141 -11.59 -28.70 -6.35
N THR A 142 -12.36 -28.65 -7.44
CA THR A 142 -12.45 -29.74 -8.42
C THR A 142 -11.72 -29.33 -9.70
N TYR A 143 -10.70 -30.12 -10.06
CA TYR A 143 -9.92 -29.95 -11.29
C TYR A 143 -10.42 -30.96 -12.32
N ASP A 144 -11.00 -30.45 -13.40
CA ASP A 144 -11.32 -31.19 -14.61
C ASP A 144 -10.13 -31.10 -15.59
N GLY A 145 -9.43 -32.21 -15.77
CA GLY A 145 -8.39 -32.37 -16.77
C GLY A 145 -8.88 -33.26 -17.91
N GLU A 146 -8.47 -32.96 -19.13
CA GLU A 146 -8.77 -33.81 -20.31
C GLU A 146 -7.91 -35.08 -20.32
N LEU A 147 -6.68 -35.00 -19.80
CA LEU A 147 -5.71 -36.10 -19.76
C LEU A 147 -5.72 -36.88 -18.44
N THR A 148 -6.12 -36.25 -17.34
CA THR A 148 -6.14 -36.86 -16.01
C THR A 148 -7.56 -36.99 -15.50
N ARG A 149 -7.84 -38.09 -14.80
CA ARG A 149 -9.11 -38.27 -14.09
C ARG A 149 -9.34 -37.05 -13.17
N SER A 150 -10.58 -36.58 -13.11
CA SER A 150 -10.97 -35.44 -12.26
C SER A 150 -10.42 -35.62 -10.84
N HIS A 151 -9.65 -34.64 -10.35
CA HIS A 151 -9.09 -34.67 -9.01
C HIS A 151 -9.76 -33.61 -8.12
N VAL A 152 -10.01 -33.97 -6.87
CA VAL A 152 -10.66 -33.10 -5.88
C VAL A 152 -9.69 -32.83 -4.74
N THR A 153 -9.53 -31.56 -4.40
CA THR A 153 -8.74 -31.10 -3.25
C THR A 153 -9.60 -30.25 -2.33
N TYR A 154 -9.28 -30.23 -1.05
CA TYR A 154 -9.95 -29.40 -0.06
C TYR A 154 -8.94 -28.42 0.51
N ARG A 155 -9.31 -27.14 0.62
CA ARG A 155 -8.45 -26.09 1.14
C ARG A 155 -9.14 -25.31 2.25
N CYS A 156 -8.43 -25.04 3.34
CA CYS A 156 -8.93 -24.29 4.48
C CYS A 156 -8.45 -22.82 4.42
N ILE A 157 -9.34 -21.87 4.72
CA ILE A 157 -9.04 -20.44 4.74
C ILE A 157 -8.36 -20.05 6.06
N MET A 158 -7.25 -19.32 5.95
CA MET A 158 -6.47 -18.80 7.09
C MET A 158 -6.45 -17.27 7.16
#